data_AF-A0A1I3PVJ2-F1
#
_entry.id   AF-A0A1I3PVJ2-F1
#
_cell.length_a   1.000
_cell.length_b   1.000
_cell.length_c   1.000
_cell.angle_alpha   90.00
_cell.angle_beta   90.00
_cell.angle_gamma   90.00
#
_symmetry.space_group_name_H-M   'P 1'
#
loop_
_entity.id
_entity.type
_entity.pdbx_description
1 polymer ?
#
loop_
_entity_poly.entity_id
_entity_poly.type
_entity_poly.pdbx_seq_one_letter_code
_entity_poly.pdbx_strand_id
1 'polypeptide(L)'
;MNAAIRFLNDLRRIGGASRDLNAVFDERLTVGERLADRVAAVGGSWGFIIGFGVFLGAWAVLNTVVLAAHAFDPFPFIFLNLMLSMLAALQAPIIMMSQNRQAAKDRLEARMDYETNLRAEAQIEELHAKIDSLHAEIARLVEVRAPR
;
A
#
# COMPACT_ATOMS: atom_id res chain seq x y z
N MET A 1 -17.74 3.34 34.00
CA MET A 1 -16.70 2.38 33.57
C MET A 1 -16.99 1.72 32.21
N ASN A 2 -18.25 1.41 31.84
CA ASN A 2 -18.57 0.71 30.57
C ASN A 2 -18.55 1.56 29.27
N ALA A 3 -18.53 2.89 29.35
CA ALA A 3 -18.50 3.74 28.15
C ALA A 3 -17.10 3.82 27.52
N ALA A 4 -16.06 3.97 28.34
CA ALA A 4 -14.68 4.02 27.89
C ALA A 4 -14.22 2.68 27.26
N ILE A 5 -14.65 1.55 27.82
CA ILE A 5 -14.34 0.22 27.27
C ILE A 5 -14.99 0.02 25.90
N ARG A 6 -16.24 0.49 25.69
CA ARG A 6 -16.90 0.44 24.38
C ARG A 6 -16.23 1.33 23.35
N PHE A 7 -15.86 2.55 23.73
CA PHE A 7 -15.14 3.49 22.87
C PHE A 7 -13.78 2.94 22.42
N LEU A 8 -13.01 2.36 23.34
CA LEU A 8 -11.73 1.71 23.00
C LEU A 8 -11.91 0.51 22.07
N ASN A 9 -13.02 -0.23 22.22
CA ASN A 9 -13.31 -1.36 21.35
C ASN A 9 -13.73 -0.91 19.94
N ASP A 10 -14.47 0.19 19.82
CA ASP A 10 -14.81 0.79 18.52
C ASP A 10 -13.56 1.34 17.80
N LEU A 11 -12.65 1.99 18.52
CA LEU A 11 -11.36 2.44 17.95
C LEU A 11 -10.51 1.27 17.45
N ARG A 12 -10.48 0.17 18.20
CA ARG A 12 -9.78 -1.06 17.79
C ARG A 12 -10.41 -1.71 16.56
N ARG A 13 -11.73 -1.63 16.42
CA ARG A 13 -12.49 -2.20 15.30
C ARG A 13 -12.25 -1.44 13.99
N ILE A 14 -12.10 -0.11 14.06
CA ILE A 14 -11.78 0.74 12.90
C ILE A 14 -10.37 0.45 12.38
N GLY A 15 -9.38 0.32 13.28
CA GLY A 15 -8.00 -0.05 12.89
C GLY A 15 -7.86 -1.51 12.44
N GLY A 16 -8.77 -2.40 12.86
CA GLY A 16 -8.78 -3.81 12.47
C GLY A 16 -9.28 -4.06 11.05
N ALA A 17 -10.24 -3.26 10.57
CA ALA A 17 -10.90 -3.48 9.28
C ALA A 17 -9.95 -3.35 8.07
N SER A 18 -9.03 -2.36 8.08
CA SER A 18 -8.03 -2.19 7.01
C SER A 18 -7.00 -3.34 6.96
N ARG A 19 -6.66 -3.90 8.12
CA ARG A 19 -5.71 -5.01 8.23
C ARG A 19 -6.30 -6.34 7.73
N ASP A 20 -7.60 -6.53 7.92
CA ASP A 20 -8.35 -7.70 7.44
C ASP A 20 -8.51 -7.68 5.91
N LEU A 21 -8.77 -6.50 5.33
CA LEU A 21 -8.94 -6.36 3.87
C LEU A 21 -7.69 -6.78 3.09
N ASN A 22 -6.51 -6.38 3.57
CA ASN A 22 -5.23 -6.77 2.97
C ASN A 22 -5.01 -8.29 3.02
N ALA A 23 -5.41 -8.95 4.11
CA ALA A 23 -5.31 -10.40 4.24
C ALA A 23 -6.22 -11.13 3.23
N VAL A 24 -7.44 -10.63 3.03
CA VAL A 24 -8.38 -11.18 2.04
C VAL A 24 -7.87 -10.99 0.60
N PHE A 25 -7.22 -9.86 0.30
CA PHE A 25 -6.57 -9.64 -0.98
C PHE A 25 -5.40 -10.59 -1.21
N ASP A 26 -4.58 -10.79 -0.18
CA ASP A 26 -3.40 -11.65 -0.27
C ASP A 26 -3.77 -13.14 -0.35
N GLU A 27 -4.88 -13.58 0.26
CA GLU A 27 -5.39 -14.95 0.13
C GLU A 27 -5.81 -15.32 -1.29
N ARG A 28 -6.27 -14.34 -2.09
CA ARG A 28 -6.70 -14.56 -3.48
C ARG A 28 -5.55 -14.56 -4.49
N LEU A 29 -4.31 -14.28 -4.08
CA LEU A 29 -3.17 -14.23 -4.99
C LEU A 29 -2.73 -15.63 -5.42
N THR A 30 -2.62 -15.83 -6.72
CA THR A 30 -2.00 -17.01 -7.31
C THR A 30 -0.51 -17.07 -6.98
N VAL A 31 0.08 -18.27 -7.07
CA VAL A 31 1.51 -18.47 -6.79
C VAL A 31 2.41 -17.60 -7.68
N GLY A 32 2.02 -17.41 -8.95
CA GLY A 32 2.74 -16.55 -9.90
C GLY A 32 2.69 -15.07 -9.52
N GLU A 33 1.54 -14.57 -9.04
CA GLU A 33 1.40 -13.19 -8.59
C GLU A 33 2.21 -12.90 -7.32
N ARG A 34 2.24 -13.85 -6.38
CA ARG A 34 3.08 -13.74 -5.17
C ARG A 34 4.56 -13.72 -5.51
N LEU A 35 4.98 -14.52 -6.51
CA LEU A 35 6.37 -14.52 -6.96
C LEU A 35 6.72 -13.20 -7.66
N ALA A 36 5.85 -12.70 -8.52
CA ALA A 36 6.03 -11.41 -9.20
C ALA A 36 6.17 -10.25 -8.20
N ASP A 37 5.35 -10.22 -7.15
CA ASP A 37 5.46 -9.18 -6.10
C ASP A 37 6.77 -9.27 -5.32
N ARG A 38 7.23 -10.48 -4.99
CA ARG A 38 8.53 -10.65 -4.34
C ARG A 38 9.67 -10.22 -5.26
N VAL A 39 9.61 -10.56 -6.54
CA VAL A 39 10.64 -10.17 -7.53
C VAL A 39 10.65 -8.65 -7.71
N ALA A 40 9.49 -8.00 -7.78
CA ALA A 40 9.39 -6.54 -7.84
C ALA A 40 9.94 -5.87 -6.58
N ALA A 41 9.61 -6.39 -5.39
CA ALA A 41 10.10 -5.87 -4.12
C ALA A 41 11.62 -6.02 -3.96
N VAL A 42 12.19 -7.16 -4.39
CA VAL A 42 13.64 -7.40 -4.36
C VAL A 42 14.37 -6.53 -5.38
N GLY A 43 13.82 -6.40 -6.59
CA GLY A 43 14.40 -5.56 -7.65
C GLY A 43 14.42 -4.07 -7.33
N GLY A 44 13.50 -3.59 -6.47
CA GLY A 44 13.44 -2.20 -6.01
C GLY A 44 14.33 -1.86 -4.80
N SER A 45 15.06 -2.83 -4.24
CA SER A 45 15.89 -2.60 -3.05
C SER A 45 17.24 -1.96 -3.38
N TRP A 46 17.65 -0.97 -2.58
CA TRP A 46 18.99 -0.37 -2.67
C TRP A 46 20.12 -1.39 -2.55
N GLY A 47 19.95 -2.43 -1.73
CA GLY A 47 20.96 -3.49 -1.59
C GLY A 47 21.11 -4.32 -2.87
N PHE A 48 20.01 -4.58 -3.58
CA PHE A 48 20.03 -5.28 -4.86
C PHE A 48 20.74 -4.45 -5.94
N ILE A 49 20.44 -3.15 -6.02
CA ILE A 49 21.07 -2.23 -6.99
C ILE A 49 22.60 -2.20 -6.81
N ILE A 50 23.06 -2.04 -5.57
CA ILE A 50 24.50 -1.99 -5.26
C ILE A 50 25.16 -3.33 -5.56
N GLY A 51 24.58 -4.44 -5.09
CA GLY A 51 25.12 -5.78 -5.34
C GLY A 51 25.18 -6.14 -6.83
N PHE A 52 24.14 -5.78 -7.59
CA PHE A 52 24.09 -5.97 -9.03
C PHE A 52 25.16 -5.12 -9.75
N GLY A 53 25.34 -3.86 -9.35
CA GLY A 53 26.40 -3.01 -9.88
C GLY A 53 27.81 -3.56 -9.61
N VAL A 54 28.06 -4.08 -8.41
CA VAL A 54 29.32 -4.74 -8.07
C VAL A 54 29.53 -5.99 -8.92
N PHE A 55 28.50 -6.80 -9.13
CA PHE A 55 28.57 -7.98 -10.00
C PHE A 55 28.92 -7.60 -11.45
N LEU A 56 28.28 -6.58 -12.01
CA LEU A 56 28.58 -6.09 -13.36
C LEU A 56 30.03 -5.59 -13.48
N GLY A 57 30.51 -4.84 -12.48
CA GLY A 57 31.89 -4.38 -12.41
C GLY A 57 32.87 -5.56 -12.33
N ALA A 58 32.60 -6.54 -11.48
CA ALA A 58 33.42 -7.74 -11.35
C ALA A 58 33.47 -8.56 -12.65
N TRP A 59 32.33 -8.71 -13.35
CA TRP A 59 32.25 -9.39 -14.64
C TRP A 59 33.09 -8.69 -15.72
N ALA A 60 32.99 -7.36 -15.79
CA ALA A 60 33.78 -6.56 -16.72
C ALA A 60 35.29 -6.67 -16.43
N VAL A 61 35.69 -6.59 -15.16
CA VAL A 61 37.10 -6.75 -14.73
C VAL A 61 37.62 -8.15 -15.05
N LEU A 62 36.83 -9.20 -14.78
CA LEU A 62 37.22 -10.58 -15.06
C LEU A 62 37.47 -10.81 -16.56
N ASN A 63 36.55 -10.35 -17.41
CA ASN A 63 36.67 -10.55 -18.86
C ASN A 63 37.76 -9.69 -19.50
N THR A 64 38.01 -8.47 -19.00
CA THR A 64 39.01 -7.56 -19.59
C THR A 64 40.42 -7.75 -19.06
N VAL A 65 40.59 -7.97 -17.75
CA VAL A 65 41.90 -7.99 -17.09
C VAL A 65 42.40 -9.42 -16.87
N VAL A 66 41.52 -10.32 -16.43
CA VAL A 66 41.93 -11.67 -16.00
C VAL A 66 41.97 -12.64 -17.18
N LEU A 67 40.95 -12.63 -18.02
CA LEU A 67 40.86 -13.55 -19.16
C LEU A 67 41.50 -12.99 -20.44
N ALA A 68 41.56 -11.66 -20.62
CA ALA A 68 42.24 -10.91 -21.70
C ALA A 68 42.33 -11.62 -23.07
N ALA A 69 43.25 -12.58 -23.24
CA ALA A 69 43.43 -13.37 -24.47
C ALA A 69 42.37 -14.47 -24.73
N HIS A 70 41.68 -14.95 -23.70
CA HIS A 70 40.60 -15.95 -23.74
C HIS A 70 39.29 -15.38 -23.16
N ALA A 71 39.05 -14.07 -23.33
CA ALA A 71 37.84 -13.42 -22.85
C ALA A 71 36.59 -14.11 -23.39
N PHE A 72 35.74 -14.56 -22.48
CA PHE A 72 34.45 -15.18 -22.81
C PHE A 72 33.47 -14.15 -23.37
N ASP A 73 33.51 -12.92 -22.84
CA ASP A 73 32.73 -11.78 -23.31
C ASP A 73 33.66 -10.56 -23.50
N PRO A 74 34.39 -10.48 -24.64
CA PRO A 74 35.29 -9.36 -24.92
C PRO A 74 34.52 -8.04 -25.04
N PHE A 75 35.19 -6.93 -24.75
CA PHE A 75 34.64 -5.59 -25.01
C PHE A 75 34.20 -5.50 -26.48
N PRO A 76 32.93 -5.17 -26.78
CA PRO A 76 31.97 -4.36 -26.02
C PRO A 76 30.92 -5.11 -25.15
N PHE A 77 31.19 -6.34 -24.69
CA PHE A 77 30.34 -7.14 -23.80
C PHE A 77 28.95 -7.50 -24.37
N ILE A 78 28.93 -8.15 -25.53
CA ILE A 78 27.68 -8.51 -26.24
C ILE A 78 26.82 -9.47 -25.42
N PHE A 79 27.44 -10.43 -24.72
CA PHE A 79 26.69 -11.41 -23.94
C PHE A 79 26.03 -10.76 -22.72
N LEU A 80 26.78 -9.93 -21.99
CA LEU A 80 26.23 -9.16 -20.87
C LEU A 80 25.09 -8.25 -21.32
N ASN A 81 25.25 -7.56 -22.46
CA ASN A 81 24.22 -6.68 -23.02
C ASN A 81 22.94 -7.45 -23.37
N LEU A 82 23.07 -8.63 -23.99
CA LEU A 82 21.93 -9.50 -24.31
C LEU A 82 21.19 -9.92 -23.05
N MET A 83 21.91 -10.37 -22.01
CA MET A 83 21.30 -10.77 -20.74
C MET A 83 20.56 -9.62 -20.07
N LEU A 84 21.17 -8.42 -20.02
CA LEU A 84 20.54 -7.23 -19.46
C LEU A 84 19.27 -6.83 -20.21
N SER A 85 19.30 -6.92 -21.54
CA SER A 85 18.14 -6.61 -22.39
C SER A 85 16.98 -7.57 -22.14
N MET A 86 17.26 -8.87 -22.02
CA MET A 86 16.24 -9.87 -21.68
C MET A 86 15.69 -9.66 -20.26
N LEU A 87 16.55 -9.34 -19.29
CA LEU A 87 16.15 -9.04 -17.92
C LEU A 87 15.20 -7.83 -17.88
N ALA A 88 15.56 -6.73 -18.55
CA ALA A 88 14.76 -5.52 -18.63
C ALA A 88 13.41 -5.77 -19.32
N ALA A 89 13.40 -6.54 -20.41
CA ALA A 89 12.17 -6.89 -21.14
C ALA A 89 11.18 -7.68 -20.27
N LEU A 90 11.66 -8.57 -19.41
CA LEU A 90 10.82 -9.29 -18.46
C LEU A 90 10.42 -8.45 -17.23
N GLN A 91 11.24 -7.49 -16.82
CA GLN A 91 10.95 -6.62 -15.67
C GLN A 91 9.77 -5.69 -15.92
N ALA A 92 9.69 -5.05 -17.09
CA ALA A 92 8.61 -4.10 -17.41
C ALA A 92 7.18 -4.65 -17.18
N PRO A 93 6.80 -5.84 -17.70
CA PRO A 93 5.47 -6.39 -17.46
C PRO A 93 5.26 -6.83 -16.01
N ILE A 94 6.29 -7.36 -15.32
CA ILE A 94 6.20 -7.74 -13.89
C ILE A 94 5.91 -6.51 -13.03
N ILE A 95 6.64 -5.42 -13.29
CA ILE A 95 6.44 -4.13 -12.60
C ILE A 95 5.03 -3.63 -12.90
N MET A 96 4.58 -3.65 -14.16
CA MET A 96 3.24 -3.20 -14.54
C MET A 96 2.13 -4.04 -13.88
N MET A 97 2.31 -5.37 -13.77
CA MET A 97 1.36 -6.24 -13.07
C MET A 97 1.29 -5.93 -11.57
N SER A 98 2.44 -5.70 -10.92
CA SER A 98 2.49 -5.31 -9.50
C SER A 98 1.88 -3.91 -9.28
N GLN A 99 2.16 -2.95 -10.16
CA GLN A 99 1.55 -1.62 -10.15
C GLN A 99 0.03 -1.65 -10.37
N ASN A 100 -0.47 -2.41 -11.35
CA ASN A 100 -1.91 -2.54 -11.59
C ASN A 100 -2.63 -3.13 -10.38
N ARG A 101 -2.02 -4.11 -9.70
CA ARG A 101 -2.56 -4.68 -8.46
C ARG A 101 -2.56 -3.67 -7.32
N GLN A 102 -1.46 -2.94 -7.12
CA GLN A 102 -1.38 -1.92 -6.08
C GLN A 102 -2.42 -0.81 -6.32
N ALA A 103 -2.53 -0.32 -7.55
CA ALA A 103 -3.53 0.68 -7.92
C ALA A 103 -4.97 0.20 -7.70
N ALA A 104 -5.25 -1.09 -7.88
CA ALA A 104 -6.56 -1.67 -7.56
C ALA A 104 -6.84 -1.67 -6.04
N LYS A 105 -5.83 -2.00 -5.22
CA LYS A 105 -5.93 -1.91 -3.75
C LYS A 105 -6.16 -0.46 -3.31
N ASP A 106 -5.36 0.48 -3.80
CA ASP A 106 -5.45 1.90 -3.45
C ASP A 106 -6.82 2.50 -3.81
N ARG A 107 -7.40 2.11 -4.96
CA ARG A 107 -8.74 2.56 -5.38
C ARG A 107 -9.85 2.05 -4.45
N LEU A 108 -9.71 0.85 -3.90
CA LEU A 108 -10.70 0.30 -2.99
C LEU A 108 -10.60 0.93 -1.61
N GLU A 109 -9.39 1.13 -1.11
CA GLU A 109 -9.14 1.86 0.14
C GLU A 109 -9.73 3.28 0.06
N ALA A 110 -9.46 4.02 -1.02
CA ALA A 110 -10.04 5.34 -1.23
C ALA A 110 -11.59 5.35 -1.27
N ARG A 111 -12.22 4.30 -1.80
CA ARG A 111 -13.69 4.17 -1.78
C ARG A 111 -14.23 3.93 -0.38
N MET A 112 -13.58 3.06 0.40
CA MET A 112 -13.99 2.81 1.78
C MET A 112 -13.81 4.03 2.67
N ASP A 113 -12.73 4.78 2.49
CA ASP A 113 -12.49 6.03 3.20
C ASP A 113 -13.59 7.05 2.87
N TYR A 114 -13.96 7.16 1.59
CA TYR A 114 -15.06 8.02 1.16
C TYR A 114 -16.40 7.62 1.79
N GLU A 115 -16.75 6.33 1.78
CA GLU A 115 -17.98 5.84 2.43
C GLU A 115 -17.99 6.09 3.94
N THR A 116 -16.84 5.91 4.60
CA THR A 116 -16.69 6.18 6.03
C THR A 116 -16.88 7.66 6.32
N ASN A 117 -16.35 8.55 5.48
CA ASN A 117 -16.52 9.98 5.61
C ASN A 117 -18.00 10.40 5.46
N LEU A 118 -18.69 9.88 4.45
CA LEU A 118 -20.13 10.13 4.28
C LEU A 118 -20.96 9.65 5.48
N ARG A 119 -20.64 8.47 6.04
CA ARG A 119 -21.30 7.97 7.24
C ARG A 119 -21.02 8.83 8.47
N ALA A 120 -19.81 9.37 8.59
CA ALA A 120 -19.46 10.30 9.67
C ALA A 120 -20.22 11.62 9.53
N GLU A 121 -20.33 12.16 8.32
CA GLU A 121 -21.11 13.36 8.02
C GLU A 121 -22.58 13.19 8.41
N ALA A 122 -23.23 12.09 7.99
CA ALA A 122 -24.62 11.80 8.37
C ALA A 122 -24.81 11.66 9.89
N GLN A 123 -23.86 11.04 10.60
CA GLN A 123 -23.91 10.93 12.06
C GLN A 123 -23.75 12.29 12.75
N ILE A 124 -22.94 13.19 12.19
CA ILE A 124 -22.78 14.56 12.71
C ILE A 124 -24.07 15.35 12.52
N GLU A 125 -24.73 15.22 11.37
CA GLU A 125 -26.03 15.85 11.11
C GLU A 125 -27.10 15.34 12.08
N GLU A 126 -27.17 14.02 12.31
CA GLU A 126 -28.08 13.43 13.29
C GLU A 126 -27.79 13.95 14.72
N LEU A 127 -26.51 14.10 15.08
CA LEU A 127 -26.11 14.65 16.37
C LEU A 127 -26.52 16.12 16.52
N HIS A 128 -26.37 16.93 15.47
CA HIS A 128 -26.84 18.32 15.45
C HIS A 128 -28.35 18.40 15.68
N ALA A 129 -29.14 17.58 14.97
CA ALA A 129 -30.58 17.54 15.14
C ALA A 129 -30.99 17.17 16.59
N LYS A 130 -30.26 16.25 17.23
CA LYS A 130 -30.48 15.91 18.65
C LYS A 130 -30.10 17.06 19.58
N ILE A 131 -29.01 17.78 19.32
CA ILE A 131 -28.60 18.96 20.10
C ILE A 131 -29.67 20.06 20.00
N ASP A 132 -30.17 20.33 18.80
CA ASP A 132 -31.22 21.33 18.57
C ASP A 132 -32.53 20.96 19.30
N SER A 133 -32.91 19.68 19.28
CA SER A 133 -34.04 19.17 20.07
C SER A 133 -33.85 19.40 21.57
N LEU A 134 -32.66 19.12 22.10
CA LEU A 134 -32.35 19.35 23.52
C LEU A 134 -32.38 20.84 23.87
N HIS A 135 -31.83 21.71 23.01
CA HIS A 135 -31.91 23.15 23.20
C HIS A 135 -33.36 23.66 23.23
N ALA A 136 -34.22 23.16 22.35
CA ALA A 136 -35.64 23.51 22.33
C ALA A 136 -36.36 23.05 23.62
N GLU A 137 -36.05 21.86 24.13
CA GLU A 137 -36.63 21.35 25.37
C GLU A 137 -36.16 22.15 26.60
N ILE A 138 -34.87 22.47 26.68
CA ILE A 138 -34.32 23.34 27.74
C ILE A 138 -34.99 24.72 27.70
N ALA A 139 -35.15 25.32 26.52
CA ALA A 139 -35.81 26.61 26.38
C ALA A 139 -37.26 26.58 26.91
N ARG A 140 -38.02 25.54 26.57
CA ARG A 140 -39.38 25.33 27.12
C ARG A 140 -39.39 25.20 28.63
N LEU A 141 -38.45 24.43 29.20
CA LEU A 141 -38.36 24.23 30.65
C LEU A 141 -38.04 25.53 31.40
N VAL A 142 -37.18 26.37 30.82
CA VAL A 142 -36.86 27.70 31.38
C VAL A 142 -38.09 28.62 31.35
N GLU A 143 -38.85 28.62 30.24
CA GLU A 143 -40.05 29.43 30.09
C GLU A 143 -41.14 29.04 31.10
N VAL A 144 -41.34 27.74 31.36
CA VAL A 144 -42.30 27.24 32.36
C VAL A 144 -41.88 27.60 33.80
N ARG A 145 -40.58 27.75 34.07
CA ARG A 145 -40.05 28.02 35.41
C ARG A 145 -39.91 29.51 35.75
N ALA A 146 -40.04 30.42 34.78
CA ALA A 146 -40.00 31.85 35.04
C ALA A 146 -41.23 32.28 35.89
N PRO A 147 -41.04 32.72 37.16
CA PRO A 147 -42.14 33.22 37.97
C PRO A 147 -42.64 34.55 37.41
N ARG A 148 -43.96 34.74 37.41
CA ARG A 148 -44.60 36.05 37.14
C ARG A 148 -44.19 37.10 38.17
#